data_AF-A0A538N130-F1
#
_entry.id   AF-A0A538N130-F1
#
_cell.length_a   1.000
_cell.length_b   1.000
_cell.length_c   1.000
_cell.angle_alpha   90.00
_cell.angle_beta   90.00
_cell.angle_gamma   90.00
#
_symmetry.space_group_name_H-M   'P 1'
#
loop_
_entity.id
_entity.type
_entity.pdbx_description
1 polymer ?
#
loop_
_entity_poly.entity_id
_entity_poly.type
_entity_poly.pdbx_seq_one_letter_code
_entity_poly.pdbx_strand_id
1 'polypeptide(L)'
;MERSYGVVWREGSRAPVTGKLELLPRALHLEGRDESREVPYDGVAAIRVGRSPSDRINGGPAVVVERRSGDPITIATVAQPSVVGEIAERLAALQLGSQTSRHVVVIVPLKPGSQASVSRLLGQGPPFDPAAVRGLGRHEVFVTSDEAVFVFESDFGADSLAPLLAEPKLWQAAGAWGEHVAGPPRVAESAFLWSRSEPEEDISFLPTPGAGDSDGGDIY
;
A
#
# COMPACT_ATOMS: atom_id res chain seq x y z
N MET A 1 4.42 -7.61 -20.31
CA MET A 1 4.92 -6.57 -21.22
C MET A 1 4.91 -5.26 -20.45
N GLU A 2 6.08 -4.73 -20.13
CA GLU A 2 6.21 -3.37 -19.60
C GLU A 2 5.74 -2.38 -20.66
N ARG A 3 4.76 -1.54 -20.31
CA ARG A 3 4.22 -0.51 -21.21
C ARG A 3 4.77 0.84 -20.74
N SER A 4 5.42 1.53 -21.66
CA SER A 4 6.07 2.82 -21.39
C SER A 4 5.28 3.95 -22.04
N TYR A 5 5.14 5.06 -21.32
CA TYR A 5 4.42 6.26 -21.75
C TYR A 5 5.32 7.49 -21.66
N GLY A 6 5.31 8.34 -22.69
CA GLY A 6 5.88 9.68 -22.59
C GLY A 6 4.95 10.57 -21.74
N VAL A 7 5.49 11.16 -20.68
CA VAL A 7 4.70 11.92 -19.70
C VAL A 7 5.40 13.21 -19.28
N VAL A 8 4.63 14.14 -18.74
CA VAL A 8 5.11 15.21 -17.87
C VAL A 8 4.52 14.94 -16.50
N TRP A 9 5.36 14.87 -15.48
CA TRP A 9 4.93 14.56 -14.12
C TRP A 9 5.40 15.61 -13.13
N ARG A 10 4.71 15.71 -11.99
CA ARG A 10 5.00 16.69 -10.93
C ARG A 10 4.73 16.05 -9.57
N GLU A 11 5.66 16.21 -8.64
CA GLU A 11 5.47 15.87 -7.22
C GLU A 11 5.07 17.13 -6.45
N GLY A 12 3.87 17.14 -5.86
CA GLY A 12 3.34 18.26 -5.11
C GLY A 12 3.30 19.57 -5.91
N SER A 13 3.92 20.61 -5.37
CA SER A 13 4.03 21.96 -5.97
C SER A 13 5.32 22.19 -6.76
N ARG A 14 6.14 21.16 -6.98
CA ARG A 14 7.41 21.27 -7.70
C ARG A 14 7.22 21.60 -9.18
N ALA A 15 8.30 21.97 -9.86
CA ALA A 15 8.28 22.15 -11.30
C ALA A 15 7.93 20.82 -12.01
N PRO A 16 7.09 20.83 -13.06
CA PRO A 16 6.84 19.65 -13.86
C PRO A 16 8.08 19.17 -14.60
N VAL A 17 8.21 17.85 -14.71
CA VAL A 17 9.37 17.14 -15.26
C VAL A 17 8.89 16.34 -16.46
N THR A 18 9.50 16.58 -17.62
CA THR A 18 9.23 15.77 -18.81
C THR A 18 10.06 14.49 -18.75
N GLY A 19 9.45 13.36 -19.07
CA GLY A 19 10.14 12.10 -19.18
C GLY A 19 9.20 10.92 -19.47
N LYS A 20 9.38 9.83 -18.73
CA LYS A 20 8.81 8.53 -19.04
C LYS A 20 8.12 7.92 -17.82
N LEU A 21 6.98 7.29 -18.03
CA LEU A 21 6.29 6.46 -17.06
C LEU A 21 6.38 5.01 -17.53
N GLU A 22 6.88 4.14 -16.65
CA GLU A 22 6.85 2.70 -16.81
C GLU A 22 5.99 2.07 -15.72
N LEU A 23 5.06 1.21 -16.15
CA LEU A 23 4.25 0.40 -15.24
C LEU A 23 4.95 -0.94 -15.05
N LEU A 24 5.81 -1.03 -14.03
CA LEU A 24 6.49 -2.25 -13.65
C LEU A 24 5.52 -3.16 -12.87
N PRO A 25 5.85 -4.45 -12.65
CA PRO A 25 4.96 -5.36 -11.93
C PRO A 25 4.62 -4.94 -10.50
N ARG A 26 5.50 -4.19 -9.81
CA ARG A 26 5.39 -3.90 -8.36
C ARG A 26 5.32 -2.40 -8.03
N ALA A 27 5.72 -1.55 -8.97
CA ALA A 27 5.74 -0.10 -8.78
C ALA A 27 5.51 0.59 -10.12
N LEU A 28 5.03 1.84 -10.06
CA LEU A 28 5.19 2.75 -11.19
C LEU A 28 6.56 3.42 -11.09
N HIS A 29 7.25 3.52 -12.20
CA HIS A 29 8.54 4.17 -12.31
C HIS A 29 8.41 5.40 -13.19
N LEU A 30 8.78 6.56 -12.64
CA LEU A 30 8.84 7.84 -13.33
C LEU A 30 10.29 8.22 -13.50
N GLU A 31 10.70 8.39 -14.74
CA GLU A 31 12.01 8.86 -15.12
C GLU A 31 11.90 10.27 -15.66
N GLY A 32 12.77 11.16 -15.20
CA GLY A 32 13.01 12.50 -15.72
C GLY A 32 14.50 12.67 -16.04
N ARG A 33 14.88 13.83 -16.55
CA ARG A 33 16.26 14.08 -17.01
C ARG A 33 17.32 13.89 -15.93
N ASP A 34 17.04 14.39 -14.72
CA ASP A 34 17.98 14.40 -13.59
C ASP A 34 17.34 13.83 -12.30
N GLU A 35 16.11 13.30 -12.41
CA GLU A 35 15.37 12.76 -11.27
C GLU A 35 14.57 11.53 -11.67
N SER A 36 14.47 10.58 -10.74
CA SER A 36 13.69 9.37 -10.89
C SER A 36 12.87 9.15 -9.61
N ARG A 37 11.65 8.65 -9.79
CA ARG A 37 10.72 8.31 -8.72
C ARG A 37 10.12 6.95 -8.95
N GLU A 38 10.33 6.07 -7.98
CA GLU A 38 9.63 4.80 -7.91
C GLU A 38 8.55 4.91 -6.84
N VAL A 39 7.32 4.56 -7.20
CA VAL A 39 6.19 4.54 -6.27
C VAL A 39 5.60 3.14 -6.27
N PRO A 40 5.82 2.36 -5.19
CA PRO A 40 5.16 1.09 -4.99
C PRO A 40 3.64 1.22 -5.03
N TYR A 41 2.95 0.25 -5.61
CA TYR A 41 1.49 0.29 -5.73
C TYR A 41 0.76 0.24 -4.39
N ASP A 42 1.38 -0.34 -3.35
CA ASP A 42 0.84 -0.37 -1.99
C ASP A 42 0.85 1.01 -1.31
N GLY A 43 1.85 1.84 -1.63
CA GLY A 43 2.01 3.22 -1.18
C GLY A 43 1.04 4.20 -1.83
N VAL A 44 0.24 3.75 -2.80
CA VAL A 44 -0.81 4.55 -3.43
C VAL A 44 -2.08 4.49 -2.57
N ALA A 45 -2.55 5.67 -2.16
CA ALA A 45 -3.80 5.85 -1.43
C ALA A 45 -4.99 5.84 -2.40
N ALA A 46 -4.92 6.65 -3.46
CA ALA A 46 -5.97 6.74 -4.46
C ALA A 46 -5.40 7.09 -5.85
N ILE A 47 -6.12 6.69 -6.89
CA ILE A 47 -5.84 7.05 -8.27
C ILE A 47 -7.08 7.75 -8.82
N ARG A 48 -6.91 8.97 -9.31
CA ARG A 48 -8.00 9.73 -9.91
C ARG A 48 -7.56 10.45 -11.17
N VAL A 49 -8.49 10.73 -12.06
CA VAL A 49 -8.25 11.65 -13.18
C VAL A 49 -8.54 13.06 -12.71
N GLY A 50 -7.51 13.87 -12.55
CA GLY A 50 -7.58 15.27 -12.19
C GLY A 50 -8.19 16.10 -13.30
N ARG A 51 -9.37 16.68 -13.02
CA ARG A 51 -10.12 17.55 -13.96
C ARG A 51 -10.08 19.02 -13.53
N SER A 52 -9.75 19.28 -12.26
CA SER A 52 -9.63 20.61 -11.67
C SER A 52 -8.40 21.35 -12.20
N PRO A 53 -8.43 22.70 -12.30
CA PRO A 53 -7.30 23.48 -12.82
C PRO A 53 -5.98 23.23 -12.09
N SER A 54 -6.01 22.98 -10.77
CA SER A 54 -4.85 22.67 -9.94
C SER A 54 -4.15 21.35 -10.33
N ASP A 55 -4.93 20.38 -10.83
CA ASP A 55 -4.42 19.07 -11.24
C ASP A 55 -3.83 19.09 -12.66
N ARG A 56 -4.09 20.15 -13.44
CA ARG A 56 -3.67 20.17 -14.83
C ARG A 56 -2.18 20.45 -14.94
N ILE A 57 -1.51 19.67 -15.78
CA ILE A 57 -0.18 19.98 -16.29
C ILE A 57 -0.36 20.41 -17.74
N ASN A 58 0.17 21.56 -18.12
CA ASN A 58 0.03 22.15 -19.46
C ASN A 58 -1.42 22.32 -19.93
N GLY A 59 -2.37 22.50 -19.01
CA GLY A 59 -3.79 22.75 -19.32
C GLY A 59 -4.62 21.52 -19.70
N GLY A 60 -3.99 20.33 -19.80
CA GLY A 60 -4.66 19.05 -20.09
C GLY A 60 -5.07 18.27 -18.84
N PRO A 61 -5.96 17.26 -18.97
CA PRO A 61 -6.26 16.34 -17.89
C PRO A 61 -5.01 15.54 -17.49
N ALA A 62 -4.93 15.16 -16.21
CA ALA A 62 -3.81 14.41 -15.67
C ALA A 62 -4.31 13.27 -14.78
N VAL A 63 -3.51 12.22 -14.64
CA VAL A 63 -3.68 11.23 -13.57
C VAL A 63 -3.05 11.80 -12.31
N VAL A 64 -3.80 11.80 -11.21
CA VAL A 64 -3.28 12.13 -9.88
C VAL A 64 -3.17 10.84 -9.09
N VAL A 65 -1.95 10.54 -8.67
CA VAL A 65 -1.59 9.45 -7.78
C VAL A 65 -1.43 10.05 -6.39
N GLU A 66 -2.44 9.84 -5.55
CA GLU A 66 -2.39 10.23 -4.14
C GLU A 66 -1.61 9.16 -3.38
N ARG A 67 -0.64 9.58 -2.58
CA ARG A 67 0.27 8.67 -1.86
C ARG A 67 -0.15 8.62 -0.40
N ARG A 68 -0.02 7.44 0.21
CA ARG A 68 -0.23 7.25 1.66
C ARG A 68 0.75 8.05 2.49
N SER A 69 1.94 8.30 1.94
CA SER A 69 2.94 9.19 2.53
C SER A 69 3.64 10.00 1.45
N GLY A 70 3.88 11.29 1.73
CA GLY A 70 4.51 12.23 0.82
C GLY A 70 3.53 12.94 -0.11
N ASP A 71 4.08 13.82 -0.96
CA ASP A 71 3.29 14.66 -1.85
C ASP A 71 2.66 13.86 -3.01
N PRO A 72 1.44 14.21 -3.44
CA PRO A 72 0.79 13.55 -4.57
C PRO A 72 1.58 13.76 -5.86
N ILE A 73 1.50 12.78 -6.76
CA ILE A 73 2.16 12.86 -8.05
C ILE A 73 1.10 13.04 -9.14
N THR A 74 1.24 14.11 -9.91
CA THR A 74 0.39 14.42 -11.05
C THR A 74 1.11 14.03 -12.33
N ILE A 75 0.45 13.34 -13.24
CA ILE A 75 1.02 12.78 -14.48
C ILE A 75 0.13 13.15 -15.65
N ALA A 76 0.64 13.96 -16.58
CA ALA A 76 0.00 14.24 -17.86
C ALA A 76 0.74 13.54 -19.00
N THR A 77 0.02 13.19 -20.05
CA THR A 77 0.58 12.54 -21.24
C THR A 77 1.09 13.58 -22.23
N VAL A 78 2.26 13.38 -22.84
CA VAL A 78 2.81 14.34 -23.83
C VAL A 78 2.13 14.28 -25.19
N ALA A 79 1.62 13.11 -25.59
CA ALA A 79 1.21 12.87 -26.98
C ALA A 79 -0.31 12.84 -27.19
N GLN A 80 -1.07 12.16 -26.32
CA GLN A 80 -2.49 11.86 -26.55
C GLN A 80 -3.29 11.92 -25.25
N PRO A 81 -4.19 12.91 -25.07
CA PRO A 81 -5.01 13.05 -23.86
C PRO A 81 -5.89 11.83 -23.55
N SER A 82 -6.24 11.02 -24.56
CA SER A 82 -6.98 9.76 -24.39
C SER A 82 -6.23 8.72 -23.56
N VAL A 83 -4.89 8.80 -23.51
CA VAL A 83 -4.04 7.85 -22.76
C VAL A 83 -4.12 8.09 -21.25
N VAL A 84 -4.56 9.26 -20.79
CA VAL A 84 -4.75 9.56 -19.35
C VAL A 84 -5.75 8.60 -18.71
N GLY A 85 -6.86 8.32 -19.39
CA GLY A 85 -7.86 7.36 -18.90
C GLY A 85 -7.30 5.94 -18.82
N GLU A 86 -6.55 5.52 -19.84
CA GLU A 86 -5.90 4.21 -19.87
C GLU A 86 -4.86 4.06 -18.73
N ILE A 87 -4.03 5.07 -18.51
CA ILE A 87 -3.03 5.04 -17.43
C ILE A 87 -3.74 4.94 -16.07
N ALA A 88 -4.80 5.73 -15.86
CA ALA A 88 -5.56 5.68 -14.61
C ALA A 88 -6.18 4.30 -14.37
N GLU A 89 -6.82 3.71 -15.37
CA GLU A 89 -7.42 2.37 -15.29
C GLU A 89 -6.39 1.29 -14.98
N ARG A 90 -5.24 1.32 -15.66
CA ARG A 90 -4.16 0.35 -15.45
C ARG A 90 -3.54 0.48 -14.07
N LEU A 91 -3.23 1.71 -13.65
CA LEU A 91 -2.71 1.96 -12.31
C LEU A 91 -3.70 1.48 -11.25
N ALA A 92 -5.01 1.70 -11.44
CA ALA A 92 -6.03 1.24 -10.51
C ALA A 92 -6.06 -0.29 -10.41
N ALA A 93 -5.96 -1.00 -11.54
CA ALA A 93 -5.87 -2.46 -11.56
C ALA A 93 -4.62 -2.99 -10.84
N LEU A 94 -3.47 -2.34 -11.04
CA LEU A 94 -2.20 -2.69 -10.39
C LEU A 94 -2.23 -2.38 -8.89
N GLN A 95 -2.84 -1.26 -8.49
CA GLN A 95 -3.09 -0.92 -7.09
C GLN A 95 -3.93 -2.01 -6.43
N LEU A 96 -5.07 -2.39 -7.02
CA LEU A 96 -5.96 -3.43 -6.50
C LEU A 96 -5.24 -4.77 -6.31
N GLY A 97 -4.42 -5.19 -7.28
CA GLY A 97 -3.61 -6.41 -7.14
C GLY A 97 -2.60 -6.33 -6.00
N SER A 98 -2.00 -5.15 -5.76
CA SER A 98 -1.10 -4.94 -4.63
C SER A 98 -1.84 -4.96 -3.28
N GLN A 99 -3.07 -4.43 -3.21
CA GLN A 99 -3.88 -4.50 -1.98
C GLN A 99 -4.19 -5.95 -1.56
N THR A 100 -4.33 -6.88 -2.52
CA THR A 100 -4.55 -8.30 -2.20
C THR A 100 -3.34 -9.00 -1.60
N SER A 101 -2.15 -8.42 -1.79
CA SER A 101 -0.88 -8.92 -1.28
C SER A 101 -0.43 -8.16 -0.04
N ARG A 102 -1.30 -7.86 0.94
CA ARG A 102 -0.88 -7.24 2.21
C ARG A 102 -0.44 -8.21 3.29
N HIS A 103 -0.81 -9.48 3.12
CA HIS A 103 -0.60 -10.52 4.12
C HIS A 103 0.56 -11.41 3.70
N VAL A 104 1.48 -11.64 4.62
CA VAL A 104 2.44 -12.73 4.54
C VAL A 104 2.11 -13.73 5.62
N VAL A 105 1.95 -14.99 5.22
CA VAL A 105 1.72 -16.10 6.15
C VAL A 105 2.95 -16.99 6.15
N VAL A 106 3.56 -17.17 7.33
CA VAL A 106 4.69 -18.07 7.55
C VAL A 106 4.21 -19.24 8.40
N ILE A 107 4.43 -20.46 7.92
CA ILE A 107 4.09 -21.69 8.62
C ILE A 107 5.38 -22.35 9.09
N VAL A 108 5.48 -22.56 10.40
CA VAL A 108 6.58 -23.27 11.04
C VAL A 108 6.07 -24.63 11.52
N PRO A 109 6.52 -25.75 10.91
CA PRO A 109 6.12 -27.07 11.37
C PRO A 109 6.75 -27.39 12.73
N LEU A 110 5.94 -27.92 13.64
CA LEU A 110 6.29 -28.26 15.01
C LEU A 110 6.39 -29.77 15.19
N LYS A 111 7.24 -30.19 16.13
CA LYS A 111 7.29 -31.59 16.56
C LYS A 111 6.07 -31.90 17.43
N PRO A 112 5.53 -33.14 17.36
CA PRO A 112 4.42 -33.57 18.21
C PRO A 112 4.67 -33.26 19.69
N GLY A 113 3.67 -32.69 20.37
CA GLY A 113 3.73 -32.33 21.79
C GLY A 113 4.43 -31.00 22.09
N SER A 114 4.90 -30.26 21.08
CA SER A 114 5.60 -28.98 21.30
C SER A 114 4.67 -27.78 21.51
N GLN A 115 3.37 -27.92 21.24
CA GLN A 115 2.39 -26.82 21.30
C GLN A 115 2.48 -26.01 22.60
N ALA A 116 2.40 -26.67 23.76
CA ALA A 116 2.40 -25.98 25.06
C ALA A 116 3.69 -25.21 25.34
N SER A 117 4.84 -25.77 24.92
CA SER A 117 6.15 -25.12 25.05
C SER A 117 6.26 -23.90 24.13
N VAL A 118 5.84 -24.03 22.87
CA VAL A 118 5.84 -22.95 21.89
C VAL A 118 4.91 -21.81 22.33
N SER A 119 3.69 -22.12 22.80
CA SER A 119 2.78 -21.11 23.33
C SER A 119 3.36 -20.34 24.52
N ARG A 120 4.13 -21.01 25.39
CA ARG A 120 4.84 -20.35 26.50
C ARG A 120 5.95 -19.42 26.01
N LEU A 121 6.70 -19.83 24.99
CA LEU A 121 7.75 -18.99 24.38
C LEU A 121 7.13 -17.76 23.71
N LEU A 122 6.05 -17.93 22.95
CA LEU A 122 5.31 -16.83 22.32
C LEU A 122 4.73 -15.83 23.33
N GLY A 123 4.33 -16.31 24.51
CA GLY A 123 3.87 -15.46 25.61
C GLY A 123 4.92 -14.46 26.13
N GLN A 124 6.20 -14.63 25.78
CA GLN A 124 7.26 -13.67 26.10
C GLN A 124 7.28 -12.47 25.12
N GLY A 125 6.45 -12.53 24.06
CA GLY A 125 6.42 -11.55 22.99
C GLY A 125 7.42 -11.86 21.86
N PRO A 126 7.33 -11.13 20.75
CA PRO A 126 8.26 -11.27 19.64
C PRO A 126 9.69 -10.85 20.04
N PRO A 127 10.72 -11.41 19.39
CA PRO A 127 12.14 -11.10 19.65
C PRO A 127 12.57 -9.73 19.08
N PHE A 128 11.65 -9.01 18.45
CA PHE A 128 11.82 -7.70 17.85
C PHE A 128 10.69 -6.80 18.34
N ASP A 129 10.90 -5.49 18.32
CA ASP A 129 9.84 -4.53 18.58
C ASP A 129 8.97 -4.36 17.32
N PRO A 130 7.69 -4.80 17.33
CA PRO A 130 6.82 -4.66 16.16
C PRO A 130 6.61 -3.20 15.75
N ALA A 131 6.61 -2.27 16.71
CA ALA A 131 6.38 -0.85 16.45
C ALA A 131 7.56 -0.19 15.72
N ALA A 132 8.77 -0.77 15.83
CA ALA A 132 9.94 -0.31 15.10
C ALA A 132 9.95 -0.76 13.63
N VAL A 133 9.15 -1.77 13.26
CA VAL A 133 9.07 -2.28 11.89
C VAL A 133 8.17 -1.37 11.07
N ARG A 134 8.78 -0.56 10.20
CA ARG A 134 8.05 0.36 9.33
C ARG A 134 7.09 -0.41 8.43
N GLY A 135 5.79 -0.15 8.59
CA GLY A 135 4.74 -0.73 7.75
C GLY A 135 4.08 -1.97 8.31
N LEU A 136 4.57 -2.54 9.41
CA LEU A 136 3.88 -3.65 10.06
C LEU A 136 2.64 -3.14 10.78
N GLY A 137 1.47 -3.37 10.20
CA GLY A 137 0.18 -2.96 10.77
C GLY A 137 -0.34 -3.98 11.78
N ARG A 138 -0.19 -5.28 11.48
CA ARG A 138 -0.67 -6.36 12.34
C ARG A 138 0.28 -7.55 12.34
N HIS A 139 0.47 -8.14 13.52
CA HIS A 139 1.23 -9.37 13.68
C HIS A 139 0.46 -10.33 14.58
N GLU A 140 0.14 -11.52 14.07
CA GLU A 140 -0.57 -12.57 14.80
C GLU A 140 0.16 -13.89 14.70
N VAL A 141 0.05 -14.70 15.76
CA VAL A 141 0.59 -16.05 15.77
C VAL A 141 -0.48 -17.02 16.26
N PHE A 142 -0.80 -18.01 15.43
CA PHE A 142 -1.68 -19.12 15.76
C PHE A 142 -0.83 -20.37 16.01
N VAL A 143 -1.19 -21.17 17.02
CA VAL A 143 -0.46 -22.40 17.34
C VAL A 143 -1.43 -23.57 17.35
N THR A 144 -1.14 -24.58 16.55
CA THR A 144 -1.85 -25.86 16.50
C THR A 144 -1.02 -26.96 17.18
N SER A 145 -1.48 -28.21 17.13
CA SER A 145 -0.70 -29.36 17.60
C SER A 145 0.61 -29.54 16.84
N ASP A 146 0.65 -29.14 15.57
CA ASP A 146 1.69 -29.53 14.63
C ASP A 146 2.32 -28.32 13.92
N GLU A 147 1.78 -27.12 14.06
CA GLU A 147 2.24 -25.94 13.32
C GLU A 147 2.08 -24.65 14.14
N ALA A 148 3.00 -23.71 13.95
CA ALA A 148 2.80 -22.32 14.30
C ALA A 148 2.64 -21.50 13.01
N VAL A 149 1.58 -20.71 12.93
CA VAL A 149 1.22 -19.89 11.77
C VAL A 149 1.35 -18.43 12.16
N PHE A 150 2.31 -17.74 11.55
CA PHE A 150 2.53 -16.32 11.73
C PHE A 150 1.86 -15.57 10.59
N VAL A 151 1.05 -14.57 10.92
CA VAL A 151 0.41 -13.67 9.96
C VAL A 151 1.01 -12.29 10.17
N PHE A 152 1.56 -11.73 9.10
CA PHE A 152 2.05 -10.35 9.06
C PHE A 152 1.18 -9.58 8.07
N GLU A 153 0.57 -8.51 8.54
CA GLU A 153 -0.17 -7.57 7.70
C GLU A 153 0.64 -6.27 7.60
N SER A 154 0.80 -5.78 6.37
CA SER A 154 1.44 -4.50 6.13
C SER A 154 0.50 -3.46 5.54
N ASP A 155 0.59 -2.26 6.08
CA ASP A 155 -0.08 -1.06 5.56
C ASP A 155 0.48 -0.64 4.20
N PHE A 156 1.73 -1.02 3.93
CA PHE A 156 2.47 -0.76 2.69
C PHE A 156 2.76 -2.06 1.92
N GLY A 157 1.86 -3.04 1.95
CA GLY A 157 1.93 -4.24 1.09
C GLY A 157 2.98 -5.29 1.52
N ALA A 158 2.87 -6.52 1.02
CA ALA A 158 3.72 -7.65 1.41
C ALA A 158 5.19 -7.43 1.05
N ASP A 159 5.46 -6.59 0.05
CA ASP A 159 6.82 -6.27 -0.38
C ASP A 159 7.60 -5.51 0.67
N SER A 160 6.94 -4.65 1.44
CA SER A 160 7.54 -3.99 2.59
C SER A 160 7.92 -4.96 3.72
N LEU A 161 7.34 -6.16 3.73
CA LEU A 161 7.70 -7.24 4.65
C LEU A 161 8.85 -8.10 4.13
N ALA A 162 9.24 -8.00 2.86
CA ALA A 162 10.35 -8.78 2.31
C ALA A 162 11.68 -8.56 3.07
N PRO A 163 12.07 -7.33 3.48
CA PRO A 163 13.24 -7.11 4.32
C PRO A 163 13.12 -7.81 5.68
N LEU A 164 11.94 -7.75 6.32
CA LEU A 164 11.67 -8.43 7.59
C LEU A 164 11.81 -9.95 7.45
N LEU A 165 11.26 -10.54 6.38
CA LEU A 165 11.39 -11.98 6.11
C LEU A 165 12.81 -12.38 5.72
N ALA A 166 13.59 -11.46 5.16
CA ALA A 166 15.00 -11.70 4.85
C ALA A 166 15.90 -11.55 6.09
N GLU A 167 15.41 -10.96 7.19
CA GLU A 167 16.21 -10.75 8.40
C GLU A 167 16.54 -12.08 9.09
N PRO A 168 17.83 -12.45 9.18
CA PRO A 168 18.25 -13.68 9.85
C PRO A 168 17.84 -13.70 11.33
N LYS A 169 17.67 -12.54 11.96
CA LYS A 169 17.26 -12.41 13.37
C LYS A 169 15.82 -12.85 13.62
N LEU A 170 14.91 -12.61 12.66
CA LEU A 170 13.53 -13.13 12.72
C LEU A 170 13.56 -14.66 12.82
N TRP A 171 14.44 -15.29 12.05
CA TRP A 171 14.65 -16.74 12.05
C TRP A 171 15.56 -17.24 13.18
N GLN A 172 16.45 -16.43 13.76
CA GLN A 172 17.25 -16.83 14.92
C GLN A 172 16.40 -17.06 16.17
N ALA A 173 15.28 -16.36 16.32
CA ALA A 173 14.31 -16.68 17.37
C ALA A 173 13.51 -17.95 17.07
N ALA A 174 13.24 -18.28 15.80
CA ALA A 174 12.82 -19.63 15.42
C ALA A 174 13.93 -20.67 15.71
N GLY A 175 15.20 -20.25 15.74
CA GLY A 175 16.33 -21.03 16.26
C GLY A 175 16.23 -21.34 17.76
N ALA A 176 15.62 -20.46 18.57
CA ALA A 176 15.27 -20.77 19.97
C ALA A 176 14.18 -21.84 20.08
N TRP A 177 13.42 -22.06 19.00
CA TRP A 177 12.47 -23.17 18.88
C TRP A 177 13.13 -24.43 18.32
N GLY A 178 14.46 -24.47 18.17
CA GLY A 178 15.18 -25.52 17.45
C GLY A 178 14.80 -26.96 17.83
N GLU A 179 14.56 -27.25 19.11
CA GLU A 179 14.12 -28.58 19.53
C GLU A 179 12.63 -28.85 19.26
N HIS A 180 11.82 -27.81 19.07
CA HIS A 180 10.38 -27.87 18.82
C HIS A 180 10.01 -27.83 17.34
N VAL A 181 10.93 -27.47 16.44
CA VAL A 181 10.68 -27.35 15.00
C VAL A 181 10.92 -28.68 14.28
N ALA A 182 9.95 -29.13 13.47
CA ALA A 182 10.00 -30.40 12.76
C ALA A 182 10.58 -30.29 11.33
N GLY A 183 10.79 -29.08 10.82
CA GLY A 183 11.26 -28.86 9.46
C GLY A 183 11.43 -27.37 9.13
N PRO A 184 11.85 -27.03 7.90
CA PRO A 184 12.05 -25.64 7.52
C PRO A 184 10.71 -24.88 7.55
N PRO A 185 10.71 -23.60 7.97
CA PRO A 185 9.58 -22.70 7.77
C PRO A 185 9.23 -22.57 6.28
N ARG A 186 7.96 -22.37 5.98
CA ARG A 186 7.45 -22.17 4.63
C ARG A 186 6.54 -20.95 4.57
N VAL A 187 6.61 -20.20 3.47
CA VAL A 187 5.72 -19.07 3.21
C VAL A 187 4.51 -19.59 2.44
N ALA A 188 3.31 -19.26 2.89
CA ALA A 188 2.07 -19.61 2.20
C ALA A 188 1.65 -18.49 1.25
N GLU A 189 1.13 -18.86 0.08
CA GLU A 189 0.59 -17.92 -0.89
C GLU A 189 -0.87 -17.56 -0.55
N SER A 190 -1.22 -16.29 -0.72
CA SER A 190 -2.61 -15.84 -0.59
C SER A 190 -3.40 -16.26 -1.83
N ALA A 191 -4.32 -17.21 -1.68
CA ALA A 191 -5.15 -17.69 -2.78
C ALA A 191 -6.45 -16.87 -2.95
N PHE A 192 -6.98 -16.29 -1.88
CA PHE A 192 -8.21 -15.51 -1.88
C PHE A 192 -8.21 -14.55 -0.69
N LEU A 193 -8.63 -13.31 -0.91
CA LEU A 193 -8.81 -12.31 0.13
C LEU A 193 -10.17 -11.63 -0.04
N TRP A 194 -10.93 -11.56 1.03
CA TRP A 194 -12.12 -10.73 1.12
C TRP A 194 -12.02 -9.87 2.38
N SER A 195 -12.27 -8.59 2.24
CA SER A 195 -12.40 -7.65 3.36
C SER A 195 -13.74 -6.94 3.25
N ARG A 196 -14.32 -6.62 4.40
CA ARG A 196 -15.45 -5.70 4.45
C ARG A 196 -14.86 -4.29 4.33
N SER A 197 -15.26 -3.53 3.31
CA SER A 197 -14.98 -2.09 3.31
C SER A 197 -15.63 -1.49 4.56
N GLU A 198 -14.83 -0.96 5.48
CA GLU A 198 -15.37 0.01 6.41
C GLU A 198 -15.84 1.19 5.54
N PRO A 199 -17.08 1.68 5.72
CA PRO A 199 -17.44 2.94 5.11
C PRO A 199 -16.40 3.95 5.61
N GLU A 200 -15.71 4.63 4.69
CA GLU A 200 -15.08 5.91 5.03
C GLU A 200 -16.13 6.66 5.85
N GLU A 201 -15.80 7.04 7.09
CA GLU A 201 -16.67 7.85 7.92
C GLU A 201 -17.26 8.92 7.01
N ASP A 202 -18.57 8.79 6.75
CA ASP A 202 -19.34 9.68 5.92
C ASP A 202 -18.95 11.07 6.40
N ILE A 203 -18.16 11.76 5.58
CA ILE A 203 -17.95 13.19 5.72
C ILE A 203 -19.36 13.72 5.54
N SER A 204 -20.04 13.92 6.66
CA SER A 204 -21.39 14.38 6.70
C SER A 204 -21.36 15.73 6.01
N PHE A 205 -21.75 15.74 4.73
CA PHE A 205 -22.20 16.93 4.06
C PHE A 205 -23.50 17.31 4.76
N LEU A 206 -23.37 17.85 5.97
CA LEU A 206 -24.42 18.67 6.53
C LEU A 206 -24.71 19.70 5.42
N PRO A 207 -25.96 19.78 4.93
CA PRO A 207 -26.31 20.84 4.02
C PRO A 207 -25.90 22.13 4.71
N THR A 208 -24.97 22.87 4.10
CA THR A 208 -24.69 24.27 4.47
C THR A 208 -26.03 24.92 4.72
N PRO A 209 -26.27 25.52 5.90
CA PRO A 209 -27.51 26.24 6.15
C PRO A 209 -27.76 27.16 4.96
N GLY A 210 -28.82 26.86 4.21
CA GLY A 210 -29.25 27.69 3.10
C GLY A 210 -29.41 29.10 3.62
N ALA A 211 -29.06 30.10 2.80
CA ALA A 211 -29.18 31.51 3.15
C ALA A 211 -30.57 31.78 3.74
N GLY A 212 -30.63 31.81 5.08
CA GLY A 212 -31.78 32.23 5.83
C GLY A 212 -31.97 33.72 5.55
N ASP A 213 -33.13 34.02 4.99
CA ASP A 213 -33.91 35.21 5.33
C ASP A 213 -33.10 36.43 5.79
N SER A 214 -32.39 37.05 4.83
CA SER A 214 -32.05 38.46 4.94
C SER A 214 -33.34 39.26 4.93
N ASP A 215 -33.83 39.56 6.12
CA ASP A 215 -34.94 40.46 6.38
C ASP A 215 -34.58 41.83 5.77
N GLY A 216 -35.26 42.15 4.67
CA GLY A 216 -35.14 43.43 3.98
C GLY A 216 -35.76 44.54 4.83
N GLY A 217 -34.97 45.06 5.77
CA GLY A 217 -35.34 46.18 6.63
C GLY A 217 -35.33 47.52 5.90
N ASP A 218 -36.54 48.04 5.69
CA ASP A 218 -37.00 49.42 5.54
C ASP A 218 -36.30 50.40 4.60
N ILE A 219 -37.04 50.69 3.53
CA ILE A 219 -37.05 51.96 2.80
C ILE A 219 -37.61 53.09 3.69
N TYR A 220 -36.81 54.13 3.93
CA TYR A 220 -37.27 55.49 4.22
C TYR A 220 -36.45 56.49 3.42
#